data_AF-A0AA38P823-F1
#
_entry.id   AF-A0AA38P823-F1
#
_cell.length_a   1.000
_cell.length_b   1.000
_cell.length_c   1.000
_cell.angle_alpha   90.00
_cell.angle_beta   90.00
_cell.angle_gamma   90.00
#
_symmetry.space_group_name_H-M   'P 1'
#
loop_
_entity.id
_entity.type
_entity.pdbx_description
1 polymer ?
#
loop_
_entity_poly.entity_id
_entity_poly.type
_entity_poly.pdbx_seq_one_letter_code
_entity_poly.pdbx_strand_id
1 'polypeptide(L)'
;MKLLSTLTALTLALFVAATPTKRDTVICPGEEILSETYIGEEKNVKFQRITCPAATTVKRALAPRQTNVCGNTCNTNCFTPSGGGPNPNDCHVIADALRFDSQNVGALFEIGTGSNNTIALTYASCESFYVNQDPTTQLYCRTDWAAVIDFVAPNCQATQNAHGGNCVATDQQFFIQYVAFIDSPLM
;
A
#
# COMPACT_ATOMS: atom_id res chain seq x y z
N MET A 1 -59.66 35.83 -3.48
CA MET A 1 -58.24 36.24 -3.55
C MET A 1 -57.40 35.02 -3.23
N LYS A 2 -56.75 34.41 -4.23
CA LYS A 2 -55.86 33.24 -4.07
C LYS A 2 -54.43 33.72 -4.33
N LEU A 3 -53.59 33.74 -3.31
CA LEU A 3 -52.17 34.07 -3.41
C LEU A 3 -51.38 32.77 -3.49
N LEU A 4 -50.79 32.50 -4.67
CA LEU A 4 -49.75 31.50 -4.84
C LEU A 4 -48.44 32.06 -4.28
N SER A 5 -47.75 31.30 -3.44
CA SER A 5 -46.36 31.58 -3.03
C SER A 5 -45.50 30.38 -3.43
N THR A 6 -44.63 30.61 -4.40
CA THR A 6 -43.66 29.65 -4.94
C THR A 6 -42.41 29.59 -4.04
N LEU A 7 -42.04 28.39 -3.60
CA LEU A 7 -40.74 28.09 -3.01
C LEU A 7 -39.64 28.09 -4.08
N THR A 8 -38.59 28.88 -3.90
CA THR A 8 -37.31 28.75 -4.61
C THR A 8 -36.28 28.16 -3.65
N ALA A 9 -35.95 26.89 -3.82
CA ALA A 9 -34.85 26.24 -3.12
C ALA A 9 -33.53 26.53 -3.86
N LEU A 10 -32.61 27.23 -3.18
CA LEU A 10 -31.28 27.54 -3.69
C LEU A 10 -30.33 26.38 -3.30
N THR A 11 -30.03 25.49 -4.24
CA THR A 11 -29.06 24.41 -4.05
C THR A 11 -27.64 24.93 -4.26
N LEU A 12 -26.89 25.14 -3.18
CA LEU A 12 -25.45 25.37 -3.21
C LEU A 12 -24.74 24.03 -3.46
N ALA A 13 -24.24 23.80 -4.68
CA ALA A 13 -23.33 22.71 -4.96
C ALA A 13 -21.90 23.13 -4.55
N LEU A 14 -21.44 22.68 -3.39
CA LEU A 14 -20.04 22.78 -2.98
C LEU A 14 -19.23 21.76 -3.79
N PHE A 15 -18.52 22.22 -4.83
CA PHE A 15 -17.46 21.44 -5.45
C PHE A 15 -16.25 21.46 -4.52
N VAL A 16 -16.10 20.40 -3.72
CA VAL A 16 -14.85 20.14 -3.01
C VAL A 16 -13.84 19.69 -4.06
N ALA A 17 -12.91 20.58 -4.42
CA ALA A 17 -11.74 20.20 -5.19
C ALA A 17 -10.91 19.24 -4.34
N ALA A 18 -10.83 17.97 -4.73
CA ALA A 18 -9.94 17.01 -4.11
C ALA A 18 -8.50 17.43 -4.39
N THR A 19 -7.84 18.06 -3.41
CA THR A 19 -6.40 18.26 -3.47
C THR A 19 -5.71 16.91 -3.30
N PRO A 20 -4.71 16.56 -4.12
CA PRO A 20 -3.96 15.33 -3.93
C PRO A 20 -3.33 15.34 -2.54
N THR A 21 -3.72 14.39 -1.70
CA THR A 21 -3.17 14.20 -0.36
C THR A 21 -1.70 13.81 -0.52
N LYS A 22 -0.82 14.75 -0.19
CA LYS A 22 0.63 14.51 -0.15
C LYS A 22 0.89 13.57 1.02
N ARG A 23 1.42 12.39 0.72
CA ARG A 23 1.93 11.43 1.68
C ARG A 23 3.24 11.96 2.25
N ASP A 24 3.39 12.02 3.58
CA ASP A 24 4.67 12.43 4.19
C ASP A 24 5.66 11.26 4.31
N THR A 25 5.15 10.02 4.34
CA THR A 25 5.98 8.82 4.26
C THR A 25 6.44 8.57 2.83
N VAL A 26 7.62 9.09 2.49
CA VAL A 26 8.29 8.78 1.24
C VAL A 26 8.80 7.33 1.29
N ILE A 27 8.32 6.43 0.42
CA ILE A 27 8.85 5.07 0.28
C ILE A 27 10.27 5.11 -0.26
N CYS A 28 10.48 5.92 -1.29
CA CYS A 28 11.73 5.98 -2.02
C CYS A 28 11.99 7.40 -2.55
N PRO A 29 13.25 7.84 -2.61
CA PRO A 29 13.59 9.14 -3.16
C PRO A 29 13.10 9.29 -4.61
N GLY A 30 12.36 10.36 -4.88
CA GLY A 30 11.81 10.64 -6.22
C GLY A 30 10.60 9.78 -6.58
N GLU A 31 9.85 9.28 -5.60
CA GLU A 31 8.63 8.54 -5.86
C GLU A 31 7.57 9.37 -6.61
N GLU A 32 6.82 8.71 -7.49
CA GLU A 32 5.69 9.32 -8.19
C GLU A 32 4.47 8.40 -8.08
N ILE A 33 3.34 8.94 -7.61
CA ILE A 33 2.06 8.23 -7.57
C ILE A 33 1.48 8.21 -8.98
N LEU A 34 1.39 7.02 -9.58
CA LEU A 34 0.81 6.83 -10.90
C LEU A 34 -0.72 6.78 -10.88
N SER A 35 -1.27 6.15 -9.85
CA SER A 35 -2.70 5.93 -9.71
C SER A 35 -3.06 5.70 -8.25
N GLU A 36 -4.24 6.19 -7.87
CA GLU A 36 -4.81 6.00 -6.55
C GLU A 36 -6.25 5.44 -6.67
N THR A 37 -6.62 4.54 -5.78
CA THR A 37 -7.99 4.06 -5.58
C THR A 37 -8.18 3.59 -4.15
N TYR A 38 -9.33 2.96 -3.85
CA TYR A 38 -9.63 2.40 -2.54
C TYR A 38 -10.11 0.95 -2.68
N ILE A 39 -9.63 0.08 -1.78
CA ILE A 39 -9.88 -1.37 -1.80
C ILE A 39 -10.61 -1.84 -0.54
N GLY A 40 -11.00 -3.12 -0.53
CA GLY A 40 -11.74 -3.74 0.57
C GLY A 40 -13.25 -3.57 0.45
N GLU A 41 -13.97 -4.14 1.42
CA GLU A 41 -15.42 -4.12 1.51
C GLU A 41 -15.96 -2.70 1.68
N GLU A 42 -15.42 -1.96 2.65
CA GLU A 42 -15.82 -0.59 2.98
C GLU A 42 -15.17 0.48 2.07
N LYS A 43 -14.27 0.09 1.15
CA LYS A 43 -13.49 1.02 0.32
C LYS A 43 -12.78 2.11 1.14
N ASN A 44 -12.20 1.71 2.27
CA ASN A 44 -11.55 2.60 3.23
C ASN A 44 -10.01 2.47 3.24
N VAL A 45 -9.45 1.45 2.57
CA VAL A 45 -8.00 1.27 2.43
C VAL A 45 -7.53 1.93 1.14
N LYS A 46 -6.69 2.97 1.27
CA LYS A 46 -6.10 3.67 0.14
C LYS A 46 -5.09 2.74 -0.55
N PHE A 47 -5.23 2.59 -1.86
CA PHE A 47 -4.34 1.82 -2.73
C PHE A 47 -3.64 2.76 -3.70
N GLN A 48 -2.32 2.69 -3.78
CA GLN A 48 -1.52 3.50 -4.69
C GLN A 48 -0.56 2.62 -5.49
N ARG A 49 -0.43 2.91 -6.80
CA ARG A 49 0.70 2.43 -7.61
C ARG A 49 1.71 3.54 -7.69
N ILE A 50 2.96 3.19 -7.44
CA ILE A 50 4.05 4.15 -7.27
C ILE A 50 5.22 3.72 -8.15
N THR A 51 5.87 4.71 -8.76
CA THR A 51 7.20 4.57 -9.36
C THR A 51 8.24 4.80 -8.28
N CYS A 52 9.12 3.83 -8.04
CA CYS A 52 10.37 4.06 -7.34
C CYS A 52 11.52 4.05 -8.34
N PRO A 53 12.20 5.19 -8.59
CA PRO A 53 13.32 5.25 -9.53
C PRO A 53 14.36 4.17 -9.23
N ALA A 54 14.57 3.26 -10.18
CA ALA A 54 15.58 2.22 -10.03
C ALA A 54 16.98 2.81 -10.23
N ALA A 55 17.96 2.35 -9.45
CA ALA A 55 19.36 2.57 -9.74
C ALA A 55 19.76 1.70 -10.95
N THR A 56 19.71 2.28 -12.16
CA THR A 56 20.23 1.74 -13.43
C THR A 56 19.60 0.44 -13.97
N THR A 57 18.97 0.56 -15.14
CA THR A 57 18.45 -0.54 -15.96
C THR A 57 19.59 -1.34 -16.60
N VAL A 58 19.76 -2.62 -16.23
CA VAL A 58 20.66 -3.56 -16.92
C VAL A 58 19.94 -4.11 -18.16
N LYS A 59 20.59 -4.07 -19.33
CA LYS A 59 20.08 -4.64 -20.59
C LYS A 59 19.82 -6.15 -20.41
N ARG A 60 18.64 -6.62 -20.80
CA ARG A 60 18.20 -8.02 -20.61
C ARG A 60 18.23 -8.86 -21.88
N ALA A 61 18.68 -10.11 -21.71
CA ALA A 61 18.42 -11.25 -22.59
C ALA A 61 16.97 -11.75 -22.43
N LEU A 62 16.51 -12.67 -23.29
CA LEU A 62 15.16 -13.24 -23.20
C LEU A 62 14.92 -13.84 -21.81
N ALA A 63 13.99 -13.26 -21.07
CA ALA A 63 13.55 -13.70 -19.75
C ALA A 63 12.02 -13.84 -19.75
N PRO A 64 11.44 -14.63 -18.81
CA PRO A 64 10.00 -14.69 -18.61
C PRO A 64 9.41 -13.29 -18.44
N ARG A 65 8.26 -13.03 -19.07
CA ARG A 65 7.60 -11.71 -18.98
C ARG A 65 7.10 -11.40 -17.57
N GLN A 66 6.69 -12.42 -16.83
CA GLN A 66 6.15 -12.32 -15.48
C GLN A 66 6.58 -13.54 -14.66
N THR A 67 6.86 -13.35 -13.37
CA THR A 67 7.24 -14.41 -12.42
C THR A 67 6.23 -14.44 -11.27
N ASN A 68 5.62 -15.60 -11.01
CA ASN A 68 4.75 -15.76 -9.84
C ASN A 68 5.61 -16.10 -8.62
N VAL A 69 5.48 -15.28 -7.59
CA VAL A 69 6.27 -15.34 -6.36
C VAL A 69 5.39 -15.48 -5.10
N CYS A 70 4.14 -15.94 -5.29
CA CYS A 70 3.27 -16.33 -4.17
C CYS A 70 3.93 -17.43 -3.33
N GLY A 71 3.79 -17.35 -2.01
CA GLY A 71 4.32 -18.32 -1.06
C GLY A 71 5.85 -18.28 -0.91
N ASN A 72 6.54 -17.34 -1.58
CA ASN A 72 7.98 -17.18 -1.38
C ASN A 72 8.28 -16.86 0.07
N THR A 73 9.24 -17.59 0.63
CA THR A 73 9.70 -17.35 1.99
C THR A 73 10.42 -16.01 2.08
N CYS A 74 10.25 -15.34 3.22
CA CYS A 74 10.93 -14.09 3.49
C CYS A 74 11.50 -14.07 4.91
N ASN A 75 12.54 -13.28 5.08
CA ASN A 75 13.14 -12.99 6.37
C ASN A 75 12.43 -11.78 6.99
N THR A 76 11.90 -11.95 8.19
CA THR A 76 11.27 -10.88 8.95
C THR A 76 12.32 -10.06 9.69
N ASN A 77 12.34 -8.74 9.50
CA ASN A 77 13.18 -7.84 10.26
C ASN A 77 12.31 -6.77 10.94
N CYS A 78 12.52 -6.54 12.23
CA CYS A 78 11.88 -5.47 12.97
C CYS A 78 12.82 -4.27 13.06
N PHE A 79 12.30 -3.07 12.82
CA PHE A 79 13.14 -1.88 12.78
C PHE A 79 13.41 -1.32 14.18
N THR A 80 14.70 -1.20 14.51
CA THR A 80 15.20 -0.65 15.77
C THR A 80 15.93 0.67 15.52
N PRO A 81 15.99 1.59 16.51
CA PRO A 81 15.52 1.48 17.89
C PRO A 81 13.99 1.45 18.02
N SER A 82 13.50 1.00 19.18
CA SER A 82 12.08 1.03 19.53
C SER A 82 11.54 2.47 19.50
N GLY A 83 10.29 2.64 19.05
CA GLY A 83 9.72 3.97 18.84
C GLY A 83 8.20 4.04 18.74
N GLY A 84 7.50 2.92 18.93
CA GLY A 84 6.05 2.85 18.74
C GLY A 84 5.68 2.81 17.26
N GLY A 85 5.53 1.60 16.72
CA GLY A 85 5.09 1.38 15.35
C GLY A 85 3.60 1.65 15.13
N PRO A 86 3.10 1.42 13.90
CA PRO A 86 1.67 1.55 13.62
C PRO A 86 0.85 0.64 14.52
N ASN A 87 -0.41 1.00 14.75
CA ASN A 87 -1.34 0.14 15.47
C ASN A 87 -1.55 -1.16 14.67
N PRO A 88 -1.26 -2.34 15.24
CA PRO A 88 -1.42 -3.61 14.52
C PRO A 88 -2.85 -3.85 14.03
N ASN A 89 -3.86 -3.32 14.73
CA ASN A 89 -5.26 -3.43 14.29
C ASN A 89 -5.54 -2.62 13.02
N ASP A 90 -4.88 -1.49 12.83
CA ASP A 90 -5.02 -0.70 11.60
C ASP A 90 -4.38 -1.45 10.41
N CYS A 91 -3.27 -2.16 10.66
CA CYS A 91 -2.66 -3.03 9.67
C CYS A 91 -3.55 -4.24 9.35
N HIS A 92 -4.27 -4.78 10.33
CA HIS A 92 -5.21 -5.87 10.12
C HIS A 92 -6.35 -5.48 9.15
N VAL A 93 -6.83 -4.23 9.20
CA VAL A 93 -7.81 -3.71 8.23
C VAL A 93 -7.27 -3.76 6.79
N ILE A 94 -5.98 -3.46 6.59
CA ILE A 94 -5.33 -3.63 5.27
C ILE A 94 -5.32 -5.11 4.85
N ALA A 95 -4.99 -6.01 5.77
CA ALA A 95 -4.99 -7.45 5.50
C ALA A 95 -6.38 -7.97 5.12
N ASP A 96 -7.43 -7.50 5.79
CA ASP A 96 -8.82 -7.88 5.47
C ASP A 96 -9.28 -7.31 4.14
N ALA A 97 -8.92 -6.06 3.82
CA ALA A 97 -9.21 -5.48 2.51
C ALA A 97 -8.55 -6.28 1.37
N LEU A 98 -7.32 -6.77 1.58
CA LEU A 98 -6.63 -7.65 0.64
C LEU A 98 -7.34 -8.99 0.47
N ARG A 99 -7.78 -9.62 1.56
CA ARG A 99 -8.54 -10.87 1.53
C ARG A 99 -9.87 -10.70 0.81
N PHE A 100 -10.60 -9.63 1.10
CA PHE A 100 -11.84 -9.30 0.43
C PHE A 100 -11.63 -9.16 -1.09
N ASP A 101 -10.68 -8.32 -1.50
CA ASP A 101 -10.38 -8.12 -2.93
C ASP A 101 -9.91 -9.40 -3.61
N SER A 102 -9.21 -10.30 -2.90
CA SER A 102 -8.76 -11.58 -3.45
C SER A 102 -9.92 -12.46 -3.94
N GLN A 103 -11.08 -12.35 -3.30
CA GLN A 103 -12.29 -13.10 -3.61
C GLN A 103 -13.20 -12.39 -4.62
N ASN A 104 -13.08 -11.07 -4.74
CA ASN A 104 -14.03 -10.23 -5.48
C ASN A 104 -13.46 -9.59 -6.75
N VAL A 105 -12.15 -9.34 -6.79
CA VAL A 105 -11.47 -8.65 -7.91
C VAL A 105 -10.43 -9.57 -8.55
N GLY A 106 -9.74 -10.38 -7.74
CA GLY A 106 -8.78 -11.38 -8.20
C GLY A 106 -7.65 -11.60 -7.21
N ALA A 107 -7.10 -12.81 -7.19
CA ALA A 107 -6.15 -13.25 -6.17
C ALA A 107 -4.75 -12.62 -6.27
N LEU A 108 -4.39 -12.06 -7.44
CA LEU A 108 -3.02 -11.64 -7.75
C LEU A 108 -2.91 -10.13 -7.89
N PHE A 109 -1.78 -9.59 -7.44
CA PHE A 109 -1.24 -8.32 -7.87
C PHE A 109 -0.22 -8.54 -8.97
N GLU A 110 -0.29 -7.71 -10.01
CA GLU A 110 0.83 -7.49 -10.91
C GLU A 110 1.62 -6.27 -10.44
N ILE A 111 2.87 -6.51 -10.06
CA ILE A 111 3.85 -5.48 -9.68
C ILE A 111 4.91 -5.42 -10.78
N GLY A 112 4.93 -4.32 -11.53
CA GLY A 112 5.81 -4.18 -12.67
C GLY A 112 7.23 -3.79 -12.27
N THR A 113 7.94 -3.13 -13.18
CA THR A 113 9.37 -2.82 -13.03
C THR A 113 9.61 -1.37 -13.43
N GLY A 114 10.60 -0.72 -12.82
CA GLY A 114 10.93 0.67 -13.12
C GLY A 114 9.80 1.63 -12.73
N SER A 115 8.84 1.86 -13.64
CA SER A 115 7.79 2.88 -13.51
C SER A 115 6.54 2.44 -12.75
N ASN A 116 6.42 1.20 -12.27
CA ASN A 116 5.26 0.74 -11.48
C ASN A 116 5.65 -0.44 -10.57
N ASN A 117 6.87 -0.38 -10.04
CA ASN A 117 7.48 -1.41 -9.22
C ASN A 117 7.02 -1.39 -7.76
N THR A 118 6.18 -0.43 -7.37
CA THR A 118 5.74 -0.29 -5.99
C THR A 118 4.22 -0.22 -5.90
N ILE A 119 3.67 -0.93 -4.92
CA ILE A 119 2.27 -0.80 -4.49
C ILE A 119 2.28 -0.40 -3.02
N ALA A 120 1.48 0.60 -2.65
CA ALA A 120 1.29 1.01 -1.27
C ALA A 120 -0.19 0.91 -0.86
N LEU A 121 -0.40 0.48 0.38
CA LEU A 121 -1.70 0.35 1.03
C LEU A 121 -1.65 1.14 2.33
N THR A 122 -2.62 2.02 2.54
CA THR A 122 -2.64 2.88 3.73
C THR A 122 -4.02 2.84 4.39
N TYR A 123 -4.04 2.69 5.71
CA TYR A 123 -5.23 2.81 6.53
C TYR A 123 -4.86 3.35 7.92
N ALA A 124 -5.48 4.45 8.33
CA ALA A 124 -5.27 5.10 9.62
C ALA A 124 -3.77 5.24 9.96
N SER A 125 -3.27 4.61 11.02
CA SER A 125 -1.85 4.70 11.40
C SER A 125 -0.93 3.75 10.63
N CYS A 126 -1.47 2.82 9.84
CA CYS A 126 -0.68 1.78 9.18
C CYS A 126 -0.50 2.03 7.69
N GLU A 127 0.73 1.81 7.24
CA GLU A 127 1.06 1.77 5.84
C GLU A 127 1.87 0.52 5.54
N SER A 128 1.45 -0.21 4.51
CA SER A 128 2.12 -1.41 4.03
C SER A 128 2.38 -1.27 2.54
N PHE A 129 3.60 -1.55 2.09
CA PHE A 129 3.97 -1.45 0.69
C PHE A 129 4.84 -2.63 0.25
N TYR A 130 4.72 -2.96 -1.04
CA TYR A 130 5.49 -3.97 -1.74
C TYR A 130 6.40 -3.26 -2.74
N VAL A 131 7.68 -3.62 -2.77
CA VAL A 131 8.63 -3.15 -3.79
C VAL A 131 9.18 -4.34 -4.56
N ASN A 132 8.99 -4.33 -5.87
CA ASN A 132 9.65 -5.24 -6.80
C ASN A 132 11.07 -4.72 -7.09
N GLN A 133 12.06 -5.52 -6.71
CA GLN A 133 13.48 -5.26 -6.95
C GLN A 133 14.03 -6.12 -8.09
N ASP A 134 13.25 -7.08 -8.59
CA ASP A 134 13.58 -7.86 -9.77
C ASP A 134 13.36 -7.04 -11.03
N PRO A 135 14.20 -7.20 -12.06
CA PRO A 135 13.93 -6.54 -13.32
C PRO A 135 12.80 -7.20 -14.16
N THR A 136 12.12 -8.25 -13.67
CA THR A 136 10.89 -8.88 -14.22
C THR A 136 9.66 -8.41 -13.45
N THR A 137 8.53 -8.30 -14.14
CA THR A 137 7.24 -8.13 -13.47
C THR A 137 6.95 -9.33 -12.57
N GLN A 138 6.47 -9.07 -11.36
CA GLN A 138 6.10 -10.08 -10.38
C GLN A 138 4.59 -10.19 -10.24
N LEU A 139 4.11 -11.43 -10.09
CA LEU A 139 2.76 -11.72 -9.64
C LEU A 139 2.82 -12.15 -8.18
N TYR A 140 2.13 -11.43 -7.30
CA TYR A 140 2.11 -11.71 -5.86
C TYR A 140 0.69 -11.89 -5.33
N CYS A 141 0.50 -12.83 -4.41
CA CYS A 141 -0.82 -13.17 -3.90
C CYS A 141 -1.28 -12.18 -2.84
N ARG A 142 -2.51 -11.68 -2.99
CA ARG A 142 -3.14 -10.79 -2.00
C ARG A 142 -3.24 -11.44 -0.62
N THR A 143 -3.60 -12.72 -0.58
CA THR A 143 -3.71 -13.51 0.65
C THR A 143 -2.38 -13.67 1.35
N ASP A 144 -1.29 -13.82 0.59
CA ASP A 144 0.06 -13.98 1.15
C ASP A 144 0.57 -12.65 1.69
N TRP A 145 0.26 -11.54 1.02
CA TRP A 145 0.54 -10.21 1.56
C TRP A 145 -0.26 -9.98 2.85
N ALA A 146 -1.55 -10.31 2.88
CA ALA A 146 -2.35 -10.23 4.10
C ALA A 146 -1.75 -11.05 5.25
N ALA A 147 -1.29 -12.28 4.98
CA ALA A 147 -0.62 -13.12 5.97
C ALA A 147 0.70 -12.52 6.46
N VAL A 148 1.48 -11.90 5.58
CA VAL A 148 2.70 -11.17 5.96
C VAL A 148 2.37 -10.00 6.88
N ILE A 149 1.34 -9.20 6.58
CA ILE A 149 0.93 -8.08 7.42
C ILE A 149 0.52 -8.58 8.82
N ASP A 150 -0.36 -9.58 8.88
CA ASP A 150 -0.86 -10.14 10.14
C ASP A 150 0.20 -10.88 10.96
N PHE A 151 1.31 -11.27 10.33
CA PHE A 151 2.46 -11.83 11.04
C PHE A 151 3.39 -10.71 11.51
N VAL A 152 3.90 -9.89 10.60
CA VAL A 152 5.01 -8.96 10.89
C VAL A 152 4.54 -7.84 11.82
N ALA A 153 3.35 -7.27 11.60
CA ALA A 153 2.86 -6.13 12.39
C ALA A 153 2.76 -6.40 13.90
N PRO A 154 2.01 -7.42 14.36
CA PRO A 154 1.93 -7.72 15.79
C PRO A 154 3.25 -8.25 16.34
N ASN A 155 4.03 -9.05 15.59
CA ASN A 155 5.28 -9.60 16.11
C ASN A 155 6.32 -8.50 16.38
N CYS A 156 6.50 -7.56 15.45
CA CYS A 156 7.48 -6.50 15.61
C CYS A 156 7.03 -5.42 16.61
N GLN A 157 5.73 -5.07 16.62
CA GLN A 157 5.21 -4.09 17.58
C GLN A 157 5.17 -4.67 19.00
N ALA A 158 4.59 -5.85 19.22
CA ALA A 158 4.38 -6.38 20.57
C ALA A 158 5.68 -6.89 21.20
N THR A 159 6.58 -7.50 20.41
CA THR A 159 7.81 -8.11 20.96
C THR A 159 8.93 -7.09 21.17
N GLN A 160 9.02 -6.08 20.30
CA GLN A 160 10.19 -5.20 20.25
C GLN A 160 9.84 -3.71 20.34
N ASN A 161 8.56 -3.36 20.40
CA ASN A 161 8.08 -1.98 20.28
C ASN A 161 8.73 -1.26 19.07
N ALA A 162 8.96 -2.02 17.99
CA ALA A 162 9.61 -1.55 16.78
C ALA A 162 8.72 -0.52 16.08
N HIS A 163 9.33 0.44 15.39
CA HIS A 163 8.62 1.48 14.65
C HIS A 163 8.12 0.99 13.27
N GLY A 164 8.29 -0.30 12.99
CA GLY A 164 7.89 -0.97 11.76
C GLY A 164 8.67 -2.25 11.58
N GLY A 165 8.55 -2.83 10.39
CA GLY A 165 9.32 -4.00 10.00
C GLY A 165 9.07 -4.38 8.56
N ASN A 166 9.83 -5.36 8.09
CA ASN A 166 9.69 -5.89 6.75
C ASN A 166 9.82 -7.41 6.69
N CYS A 167 9.41 -7.92 5.55
CA CYS A 167 9.52 -9.28 5.08
C CYS A 167 10.28 -9.19 3.75
N VAL A 168 11.56 -9.54 3.77
CA VAL A 168 12.45 -9.48 2.60
C VAL A 168 12.56 -10.88 2.01
N ALA A 169 12.24 -11.04 0.72
CA ALA A 169 12.37 -12.32 0.04
C ALA A 169 13.79 -12.89 0.24
N THR A 170 13.92 -14.21 0.40
CA THR A 170 15.22 -14.84 0.67
C THR A 170 16.26 -14.60 -0.43
N ASP A 171 15.82 -14.43 -1.67
CA ASP A 171 16.62 -14.04 -2.83
C ASP A 171 16.65 -12.53 -3.11
N GLN A 172 16.08 -11.72 -2.20
CA GLN A 172 16.07 -10.26 -2.24
C GLN A 172 15.39 -9.65 -3.48
N GLN A 173 14.55 -10.43 -4.16
CA GLN A 173 13.87 -9.98 -5.37
C GLN A 173 12.68 -9.04 -5.06
N PHE A 174 12.18 -9.05 -3.83
CA PHE A 174 11.15 -8.14 -3.34
C PHE A 174 11.25 -7.97 -1.82
N PHE A 175 10.58 -6.95 -1.32
CA PHE A 175 10.23 -6.87 0.09
C PHE A 175 8.85 -6.28 0.29
N ILE A 176 8.22 -6.68 1.39
CA ILE A 176 7.01 -6.09 1.94
C ILE A 176 7.40 -5.41 3.23
N GLN A 177 7.06 -4.13 3.38
CA GLN A 177 7.35 -3.36 4.57
C GLN A 177 6.07 -2.74 5.10
N TYR A 178 5.97 -2.64 6.42
CA TYR A 178 4.95 -1.85 7.07
C TYR A 178 5.57 -0.87 8.07
N VAL A 179 5.01 0.34 8.13
CA VAL A 179 5.49 1.46 8.94
C VAL A 179 4.32 2.33 9.40
N ALA A 180 4.59 3.24 10.33
CA ALA A 180 3.62 4.24 10.74
C ALA A 180 3.33 5.19 9.57
N PHE A 181 2.05 5.34 9.24
CA PHE A 181 1.58 6.40 8.37
C PHE A 181 1.48 7.69 9.18
N ILE A 182 2.21 8.72 8.76
CA ILE A 182 2.10 10.06 9.33
C ILE A 182 1.40 10.91 8.29
N ASP A 183 0.10 11.14 8.52
CA ASP A 183 -0.66 12.14 7.77
C ASP A 183 -0.39 13.47 8.49
N SER A 184 0.63 14.24 8.10
CA SER A 184 0.77 15.57 8.69
C SER A 184 -0.33 16.44 8.11
N PRO A 185 -1.17 17.08 8.95
CA PRO A 185 -1.91 18.23 8.50
C PRO A 185 -0.86 19.29 8.14
N LEU A 186 -0.83 19.65 6.84
CA LEU A 186 -0.18 20.80 6.23
C LEU A 186 0.38 21.82 7.26
N MET A 187 1.70 22.01 7.26
CA MET A 187 2.27 23.33 7.57
C MET A 187 1.93 24.31 6.44
#